data_AF-A0A0E0BDU0-F1
#
_entry.id   AF-A0A0E0BDU0-F1
#
_cell.length_a   1.000
_cell.length_b   1.000
_cell.length_c   1.000
_cell.angle_alpha   90.00
_cell.angle_beta   90.00
_cell.angle_gamma   90.00
#
_symmetry.space_group_name_H-M   'P 1'
#
loop_
_entity.id
_entity.type
_entity.pdbx_description
1 polymer ?
#
loop_
_entity_poly.entity_id
_entity_poly.type
_entity_poly.pdbx_seq_one_letter_code
_entity_poly.pdbx_strand_id
1 'polypeptide(L)'
;MQLGGAASLGRRFSYCLVPHSVNTSSALNFGALANVTEPSVASTPLVAGDVDTYYTVVLDSVEVGNKTVASAASSRIIADSGTLTFLDPALMGPLVDELSRRITLPPVQSPDGLLQLCYEVAGREVEARERITNHIDKHLQKSILFR
;
A
#
# COMPACT_ATOMS: atom_id res chain seq x y z
N MET A 1 24.80 4.97 14.12
CA MET A 1 24.85 4.30 12.80
C MET A 1 26.16 4.71 12.13
N GLN A 2 27.22 3.93 12.31
CA GLN A 2 28.54 4.23 11.76
C GLN A 2 28.57 3.70 10.31
N LEU A 3 28.47 4.59 9.33
CA LEU A 3 28.71 4.25 7.92
C LEU A 3 30.23 4.12 7.72
N GLY A 4 30.77 2.93 8.00
CA GLY A 4 32.18 2.62 7.75
C GLY A 4 32.44 2.41 6.26
N GLY A 5 33.35 3.22 5.71
CA GLY A 5 34.21 2.95 4.54
C GLY A 5 33.55 2.52 3.22
N ALA A 6 33.43 3.48 2.28
CA ALA A 6 33.46 3.36 0.80
C ALA A 6 32.86 2.11 0.09
N ALA A 7 31.91 1.39 0.69
CA ALA A 7 31.07 0.46 -0.05
C ALA A 7 30.03 1.27 -0.82
N SER A 8 30.01 1.16 -2.15
CA SER A 8 28.89 1.67 -2.93
C SER A 8 27.64 0.90 -2.51
N LEU A 9 26.78 1.53 -1.72
CA LEU A 9 25.52 0.95 -1.23
C LEU A 9 24.50 0.75 -2.36
N GLY A 10 24.85 1.03 -3.61
CA GLY A 10 23.89 1.10 -4.70
C GLY A 10 22.79 2.15 -4.46
N ARG A 11 21.75 2.13 -5.30
CA ARG A 11 20.55 2.97 -5.16
C ARG A 11 19.34 2.10 -4.86
N ARG A 12 19.42 1.32 -3.78
CA ARG A 12 18.40 0.33 -3.39
C ARG A 12 18.28 0.26 -1.88
N PHE A 13 17.05 0.14 -1.40
CA PHE A 13 16.70 -0.12 -0.01
C PHE A 13 15.46 -1.01 0.03
N SER A 14 15.23 -1.66 1.17
CA SER A 14 14.00 -2.41 1.43
C SER A 14 13.60 -2.17 2.88
N TYR A 15 12.29 -2.17 3.16
CA TYR A 15 11.79 -2.11 4.52
C TYR A 15 10.79 -3.23 4.80
N CYS A 16 10.67 -3.58 6.07
CA CYS A 16 9.64 -4.44 6.63
C CYS A 16 9.05 -3.71 7.84
N LEU A 17 7.91 -3.04 7.65
CA LEU A 17 7.28 -2.23 8.69
C LEU A 17 6.45 -3.13 9.61
N VAL A 18 6.68 -3.00 10.90
CA VAL A 18 5.80 -3.61 11.91
C VAL A 18 4.61 -2.70 12.20
N PRO A 19 3.46 -3.24 12.63
CA PRO A 19 2.32 -2.43 13.03
C PRO A 19 2.71 -1.39 14.11
N HIS A 20 2.22 -0.17 14.00
CA HIS A 20 2.52 0.88 14.98
C HIS A 20 2.08 0.53 16.41
N SER A 21 1.12 -0.39 16.56
CA SER A 21 0.61 -0.84 17.87
C SER A 21 1.55 -1.79 18.61
N VAL A 22 2.60 -2.32 17.97
CA VAL A 22 3.52 -3.27 18.60
C VAL A 22 4.83 -2.60 19.00
N ASN A 23 5.33 -2.93 20.19
CA ASN A 23 6.59 -2.39 20.72
C ASN A 23 7.79 -3.20 20.23
N THR A 24 8.04 -3.17 18.91
CA THR A 24 9.18 -3.84 18.27
C THR A 24 9.73 -2.97 17.14
N SER A 25 11.00 -3.17 16.79
CA SER A 25 11.66 -2.39 15.75
C SER A 25 11.35 -2.94 14.35
N SER A 26 11.12 -2.03 13.40
CA SER A 26 11.08 -2.36 11.97
C SER A 26 12.50 -2.50 11.40
N ALA A 27 12.64 -3.20 10.26
CA ALA A 27 13.91 -3.34 9.56
C ALA A 27 13.97 -2.43 8.34
N LEU A 28 15.11 -1.73 8.16
CA LEU A 28 15.44 -0.94 6.98
C LEU A 28 16.83 -1.36 6.48
N ASN A 29 16.87 -1.99 5.31
CA ASN A 29 18.09 -2.51 4.71
C ASN A 29 18.53 -1.66 3.52
N PHE A 30 19.84 -1.54 3.32
CA PHE A 30 20.43 -0.78 2.23
C PHE A 30 21.36 -1.66 1.38
N GLY A 31 21.46 -1.35 0.10
CA GLY A 31 22.37 -2.01 -0.83
C GLY A 31 22.15 -3.49 -1.00
N ALA A 32 23.20 -4.30 -0.85
CA ALA A 32 23.11 -5.75 -1.05
C ALA A 32 22.10 -6.42 -0.10
N LEU A 33 21.93 -5.87 1.11
CA LEU A 33 20.95 -6.36 2.10
C LEU A 33 19.50 -6.02 1.74
N ALA A 34 19.28 -5.11 0.79
CA ALA A 34 17.95 -4.76 0.30
C ALA A 34 17.42 -5.76 -0.74
N ASN A 35 18.22 -6.75 -1.14
CA ASN A 35 17.80 -7.73 -2.12
C ASN A 35 16.84 -8.73 -1.48
N VAL A 36 15.72 -8.98 -2.15
CA VAL A 36 14.75 -9.97 -1.68
C VAL A 36 14.43 -10.93 -2.81
N THR A 37 14.69 -12.20 -2.53
CA THR A 37 14.74 -13.29 -3.51
C THR A 37 13.64 -14.33 -3.30
N GLU A 38 12.60 -13.98 -2.53
CA GLU A 38 11.50 -14.91 -2.26
C GLU A 38 10.68 -15.17 -3.53
N PRO A 39 10.30 -16.44 -3.83
CA PRO A 39 9.59 -16.79 -5.07
C PRO A 39 8.26 -16.07 -5.30
N SER A 40 7.62 -15.58 -4.24
CA SER A 40 6.32 -14.89 -4.28
C SER A 40 6.42 -13.38 -4.38
N VAL A 41 7.62 -12.82 -4.59
CA VAL A 41 7.81 -11.38 -4.74
C VAL A 41 7.20 -10.88 -6.05
N ALA A 42 6.24 -9.98 -5.92
CA ALA A 42 5.77 -9.16 -7.04
C ALA A 42 6.67 -7.94 -7.21
N SER A 43 6.77 -7.45 -8.44
CA SER A 43 7.52 -6.24 -8.77
C SER A 43 6.72 -5.37 -9.72
N THR A 44 6.82 -4.07 -9.52
CA THR A 44 6.26 -3.04 -10.39
C THR A 44 7.35 -2.00 -10.66
N PRO A 45 7.33 -1.34 -11.82
CA PRO A 45 8.26 -0.25 -12.10
C PRO A 45 7.96 0.99 -11.29
N LEU A 46 9.03 1.68 -10.88
CA LEU A 46 8.93 3.08 -10.53
C LEU A 46 8.83 3.95 -11.78
N VAL A 47 7.82 4.80 -11.82
CA VAL A 47 7.63 5.81 -12.87
C VAL A 47 7.97 7.20 -12.34
N ALA A 48 8.23 8.15 -13.23
CA ALA A 48 8.38 9.54 -12.85
C ALA A 48 7.03 10.07 -12.32
N GLY A 49 7.05 10.65 -11.11
CA GLY A 49 5.94 11.41 -10.55
C GLY A 49 6.10 12.90 -10.85
N ASP A 50 5.17 13.70 -10.33
CA ASP A 50 5.24 15.17 -10.43
C ASP A 50 6.32 15.76 -9.52
N VAL A 51 6.73 15.02 -8.49
CA VAL A 51 7.82 15.37 -7.57
C VAL A 51 8.84 14.24 -7.56
N ASP A 52 10.08 14.56 -7.92
CA ASP A 52 11.17 13.59 -8.12
C ASP A 52 11.56 12.79 -6.87
N THR A 53 11.19 13.26 -5.68
CA THR A 53 11.54 12.62 -4.40
C THR A 53 10.59 11.47 -4.03
N TYR A 54 9.45 11.34 -4.69
CA TYR A 54 8.45 10.32 -4.35
C TYR A 54 8.59 9.04 -5.16
N TYR A 55 8.32 7.91 -4.52
CA TYR A 55 8.23 6.61 -5.16
C TYR A 55 6.85 6.48 -5.80
N THR A 56 6.79 6.72 -7.11
CA THR A 56 5.53 6.67 -7.87
C THR A 56 5.40 5.36 -8.62
N VAL A 57 4.26 4.70 -8.51
CA VAL A 57 3.90 3.48 -9.25
C VAL A 57 2.56 3.66 -9.96
N VAL A 58 2.27 2.79 -10.91
CA VAL A 58 1.02 2.83 -11.68
C VAL A 58 0.03 1.81 -11.14
N LEU A 59 -1.15 2.28 -10.75
CA LEU A 59 -2.28 1.46 -10.31
C LEU A 59 -3.29 1.34 -11.46
N ASP A 60 -3.51 0.13 -11.95
CA ASP A 60 -4.45 -0.13 -13.04
C ASP A 60 -5.88 -0.33 -12.51
N SER A 61 -6.02 -1.09 -11.42
CA SER A 61 -7.32 -1.32 -10.80
C SER A 61 -7.19 -1.82 -9.36
N VAL A 62 -8.30 -1.74 -8.63
CA VAL A 62 -8.45 -2.35 -7.31
C VAL A 62 -9.57 -3.37 -7.38
N GLU A 63 -9.33 -4.56 -6.86
CA GLU A 63 -10.30 -5.65 -6.78
C GLU A 63 -10.74 -5.85 -5.33
N VAL A 64 -12.05 -5.83 -5.09
CA VAL A 64 -12.66 -6.15 -3.80
C VAL A 64 -13.46 -7.44 -3.97
N GLY A 65 -12.99 -8.52 -3.36
CA GLY A 65 -13.57 -9.85 -3.52
C GLY A 65 -13.47 -10.35 -4.97
N ASN A 66 -14.52 -10.15 -5.77
CA ASN A 66 -14.60 -10.46 -7.20
C ASN A 66 -15.00 -9.27 -8.07
N LYS A 67 -15.09 -8.06 -7.49
CA LYS A 67 -15.44 -6.83 -8.19
C LYS A 67 -14.18 -6.01 -8.45
N THR A 68 -13.91 -5.76 -9.72
CA THR A 68 -12.82 -4.86 -10.14
C THR A 68 -13.34 -3.45 -10.34
N VAL A 69 -12.65 -2.49 -9.71
CA VAL A 69 -12.83 -1.04 -9.91
C VAL A 69 -11.59 -0.54 -10.66
N ALA A 70 -11.79 -0.15 -11.92
CA ALA A 70 -10.72 0.39 -12.73
C ALA A 70 -10.31 1.78 -12.22
N SER A 71 -9.00 2.04 -12.21
CA SER A 71 -8.50 3.38 -11.99
C SER A 71 -8.72 4.23 -13.25
N ALA A 72 -8.99 5.53 -13.08
CA ALA A 72 -9.07 6.46 -14.21
C ALA A 72 -7.69 6.55 -14.89
N ALA A 73 -7.62 6.11 -16.15
CA ALA A 73 -6.44 6.17 -17.02
C ALA A 73 -5.11 5.74 -16.35
N SER A 74 -5.14 4.65 -15.57
CA SER A 74 -3.98 4.12 -14.82
C SER A 74 -3.34 5.20 -13.94
N SER A 75 -3.95 5.43 -12.77
CA SER A 75 -3.52 6.46 -11.82
C SER A 75 -2.10 6.21 -11.32
N ARG A 76 -1.35 7.31 -11.26
CA ARG A 76 -0.04 7.34 -10.59
C ARG A 76 -0.28 7.50 -9.10
N ILE A 77 0.20 6.54 -8.32
CA ILE A 77 0.08 6.54 -6.86
C ILE A 77 1.46 6.66 -6.22
N ILE A 78 1.52 7.31 -5.06
CA ILE A 78 2.74 7.45 -4.27
C ILE A 78 2.75 6.36 -3.20
N ALA A 79 3.87 5.63 -3.11
CA ALA A 79 4.13 4.76 -1.99
C ALA A 79 4.76 5.58 -0.84
N ASP A 80 4.09 5.59 0.31
CA ASP A 80 4.53 6.26 1.52
C ASP A 80 4.29 5.37 2.75
N SER A 81 5.06 5.61 3.81
CA SER A 81 4.98 4.92 5.11
C SER A 81 4.40 5.77 6.23
N GLY A 82 4.18 7.07 6.00
CA GLY A 82 3.83 8.04 7.06
C GLY A 82 2.36 8.45 7.10
N THR A 83 1.52 7.95 6.19
CA THR A 83 0.18 8.49 5.98
C THR A 83 -0.86 7.40 5.71
N LEU A 84 -2.14 7.76 5.86
CA LEU A 84 -3.25 6.91 5.42
C LEU A 84 -3.29 6.85 3.89
N THR A 85 -3.86 5.78 3.32
CA THR A 85 -4.02 5.68 1.88
C THR A 85 -5.08 6.66 1.38
N PHE A 86 -4.69 7.60 0.52
CA PHE A 86 -5.58 8.52 -0.17
C PHE A 86 -5.78 8.05 -1.61
N LEU A 87 -7.03 8.02 -2.07
CA LEU A 87 -7.41 7.63 -3.43
C LEU A 87 -8.19 8.74 -4.10
N ASP A 88 -8.08 8.85 -5.42
CA ASP A 88 -8.91 9.73 -6.22
C ASP A 88 -10.41 9.40 -5.98
N PRO A 89 -11.30 10.41 -5.89
CA PRO A 89 -12.72 10.19 -5.63
C PRO A 89 -13.39 9.20 -6.60
N ALA A 90 -12.96 9.14 -7.87
CA ALA A 90 -13.51 8.22 -8.86
C ALA A 90 -13.18 6.75 -8.54
N LEU A 91 -12.10 6.50 -7.81
CA LEU A 91 -11.74 5.17 -7.31
C LEU A 91 -12.32 4.92 -5.91
N MET A 92 -12.31 5.93 -5.03
CA MET A 92 -12.76 5.81 -3.65
C MET A 92 -14.26 5.48 -3.54
N GLY A 93 -15.12 6.20 -4.28
CA GLY A 93 -16.57 6.00 -4.20
C GLY A 93 -17.01 4.57 -4.49
N PRO A 94 -16.66 3.98 -5.64
CA PRO A 94 -17.00 2.60 -5.96
C PRO A 94 -16.41 1.57 -5.01
N LEU A 95 -15.23 1.84 -4.41
CA LEU A 95 -14.64 0.96 -3.39
C LEU A 95 -15.43 1.00 -2.10
N VAL A 96 -15.82 2.18 -1.62
CA VAL A 96 -16.68 2.34 -0.45
C VAL A 96 -18.03 1.66 -0.66
N ASP A 97 -18.65 1.81 -1.83
CA ASP A 97 -19.91 1.15 -2.18
C ASP A 97 -19.80 -0.38 -2.14
N GLU A 98 -18.73 -0.92 -2.72
CA GLU A 98 -18.52 -2.37 -2.79
C GLU A 98 -18.20 -2.96 -1.40
N LEU A 99 -17.37 -2.27 -0.61
CA LEU A 99 -17.08 -2.68 0.77
C LEU A 99 -18.34 -2.63 1.65
N SER A 100 -19.16 -1.58 1.50
CA SER A 100 -20.42 -1.41 2.23
C SER A 100 -21.44 -2.52 1.96
N ARG A 101 -21.42 -3.11 0.76
CA ARG A 101 -22.29 -4.24 0.41
C ARG A 101 -21.83 -5.57 1.00
N ARG A 102 -20.53 -5.71 1.25
CA ARG A 102 -19.91 -6.97 1.68
C ARG A 102 -19.80 -7.08 3.19
N ILE A 103 -19.54 -5.96 3.86
CA ILE A 103 -19.38 -5.92 5.30
C ILE A 103 -20.77 -5.83 5.95
N THR A 104 -21.11 -6.83 6.75
CA THR A 104 -22.44 -6.93 7.39
C THR A 104 -22.52 -6.25 8.75
N LEU A 105 -21.48 -5.53 9.16
CA LEU A 105 -21.45 -4.82 10.44
C LEU A 105 -22.29 -3.53 10.37
N PRO A 106 -22.79 -3.01 11.51
CA PRO A 106 -23.50 -1.74 11.53
C PRO A 106 -22.56 -0.59 11.12
N PRO A 107 -22.89 0.23 10.11
CA PRO A 107 -22.10 1.40 9.76
C PRO A 107 -22.24 2.49 10.83
N VAL A 108 -21.15 3.18 11.11
CA VAL A 108 -21.10 4.31 12.06
C VAL A 108 -20.35 5.48 11.45
N GLN A 109 -20.60 6.68 11.99
CA GLN A 109 -19.86 7.87 11.60
C GLN A 109 -18.42 7.79 12.12
N SER A 110 -17.48 8.24 11.29
CA SER A 110 -16.09 8.44 11.68
C SER A 110 -16.01 9.46 12.82
N PRO A 111 -15.36 9.14 13.96
CA PRO A 111 -15.29 10.05 15.11
C PRO A 111 -14.65 11.41 14.82
N ASP A 112 -13.70 11.44 13.88
CA ASP A 112 -12.99 12.64 13.42
C ASP A 112 -13.49 13.16 12.06
N GLY A 113 -14.45 12.47 11.44
CA GLY A 113 -14.99 12.81 10.13
C GLY A 113 -14.02 12.60 8.96
N LEU A 114 -12.87 11.96 9.18
CA LEU A 114 -11.84 11.76 8.16
C LEU A 114 -12.09 10.52 7.29
N LEU A 115 -12.77 9.52 7.83
CA LEU A 115 -13.00 8.24 7.16
C LEU A 115 -14.41 8.17 6.58
N GLN A 116 -14.53 7.74 5.32
CA GLN A 116 -15.82 7.62 4.62
C GLN A 116 -16.63 6.39 5.06
N LEU A 117 -15.98 5.38 5.63
CA LEU A 117 -16.59 4.11 5.99
C LEU A 117 -16.01 3.58 7.30
N CYS A 118 -16.84 3.51 8.33
CA CYS A 118 -16.52 2.92 9.63
C CYS A 118 -17.65 1.99 10.06
N TYR A 119 -17.29 0.99 10.88
CA TYR A 119 -18.24 0.00 11.38
C TYR A 119 -18.14 -0.15 12.89
N GLU A 120 -19.28 -0.41 13.53
CA GLU A 120 -19.33 -0.77 14.93
C GLU A 120 -18.80 -2.20 15.12
N VAL A 121 -17.69 -2.30 15.84
CA VAL A 121 -17.13 -3.58 16.31
C VAL A 121 -17.39 -3.64 17.81
N ALA A 122 -18.37 -4.45 18.25
CA ALA A 122 -18.86 -4.51 19.62
C ALA A 122 -17.84 -5.13 20.62
N GLY A 123 -16.62 -4.60 20.67
CA GLY A 123 -15.50 -5.13 21.45
C GLY A 123 -14.98 -6.49 20.98
N ARG A 124 -15.39 -6.94 19.79
CA ARG A 124 -14.95 -8.21 19.18
C ARG A 124 -13.78 -7.93 18.26
N GLU A 125 -12.78 -8.80 18.30
CA GLU A 125 -11.80 -8.88 17.24
C GLU A 125 -12.52 -9.35 15.98
N VAL A 126 -12.64 -8.47 14.99
CA VAL A 126 -13.22 -8.79 13.70
C VAL A 126 -12.10 -8.84 12.69
N GLU A 127 -11.87 -10.01 12.12
CA GLU A 127 -11.00 -10.13 10.96
C GLU A 127 -11.72 -9.57 9.73
N ALA A 128 -11.05 -8.64 9.03
CA ALA A 128 -11.48 -8.22 7.71
C ALA A 128 -11.35 -9.40 6.75
N ARG A 129 -12.47 -10.05 6.44
CA ARG A 129 -12.51 -11.20 5.50
C ARG A 129 -12.52 -10.79 4.04
N GLU A 130 -12.83 -9.52 3.76
CA GLU A 130 -12.85 -9.01 2.40
C GLU A 130 -11.44 -8.77 1.89
N ARG A 131 -11.04 -9.57 0.90
CA ARG A 131 -9.76 -9.43 0.23
C ARG A 131 -9.82 -8.22 -0.70
N ILE A 132 -8.95 -7.25 -0.45
CA ILE A 132 -8.67 -6.12 -1.35
C ILE A 132 -7.35 -6.41 -2.07
N THR A 133 -7.31 -6.25 -3.39
CA THR A 133 -6.11 -6.52 -4.19
C THR A 133 -5.85 -5.37 -5.15
N ASN A 134 -4.67 -4.78 -5.04
CA ASN A 134 -4.20 -3.75 -5.97
C ASN A 134 -3.55 -4.43 -7.18
N HIS A 135 -4.06 -4.12 -8.36
CA HIS A 135 -3.46 -4.53 -9.63
C HIS A 135 -2.58 -3.40 -10.13
N ILE A 136 -1.26 -3.61 -10.01
CA ILE A 136 -0.21 -2.66 -10.40
C ILE A 136 0.42 -3.07 -11.72
N ASP A 137 0.89 -2.10 -12.49
CA ASP A 137 1.57 -2.35 -13.75
C ASP A 137 2.82 -3.23 -13.53
N LYS A 138 3.00 -4.23 -14.39
CA LYS A 138 4.12 -5.18 -14.35
C LYS A 138 5.16 -4.90 -15.42
N HIS A 139 4.92 -3.95 -16.32
CA HIS A 139 5.83 -3.64 -17.42
C HIS A 139 6.88 -2.60 -16.99
N LEU A 140 8.12 -3.06 -16.75
CA LEU A 140 9.41 -2.32 -16.70
C LEU A 140 10.26 -2.60 -15.41
N GLN A 141 11.56 -2.83 -15.62
CA GLN A 141 12.48 -3.52 -14.69
C GLN A 141 13.08 -2.64 -13.56
N LYS A 142 12.27 -1.94 -12.78
CA LYS A 142 12.74 -1.28 -11.54
C LYS A 142 11.83 -1.60 -10.36
N SER A 143 12.04 -2.77 -9.79
CA SER A 143 11.29 -3.27 -8.64
C SER A 143 11.56 -2.45 -7.37
N ILE A 144 10.49 -1.99 -6.72
CA ILE A 144 10.49 -1.91 -5.26
C ILE A 144 9.89 -3.19 -4.72
N LEU A 145 10.52 -3.75 -3.69
CA LEU A 145 9.85 -4.69 -2.81
C LEU A 145 9.35 -3.95 -1.58
N PHE A 146 8.06 -4.05 -1.35
CA PHE A 146 7.44 -3.78 -0.06
C PHE A 146 7.17 -5.13 0.63
N ARG A 147 7.69 -5.32 1.83
CA ARG A 147 7.12 -6.27 2.79
C ARG A 147 6.77 -5.54 4.07
#